data_AF-A6EN77-F1
#
_entry.id   AF-A6EN77-F1
#
_cell.length_a   1.000
_cell.length_b   1.000
_cell.length_c   1.000
_cell.angle_alpha   90.00
_cell.angle_beta   90.00
_cell.angle_gamma   90.00
#
_symmetry.space_group_name_H-M   'P 1'
#
loop_
_entity.id
_entity.type
_entity.pdbx_description
1 polymer ?
#
loop_
_entity_poly.entity_id
_entity_poly.type
_entity_poly.pdbx_seq_one_letter_code
_entity_poly.pdbx_strand_id
1 'polypeptide(L)'
;MKTVINLLFVLFGLIFFIGCDDDKNTNKVKTTSELYSEHTAKLLNDITDENSSYSYCQNIVEPPKKGNTFDAQEFLSEKEFKQVIFEKFSLKNEREYENLIGIKEDLIIDEKLLRDGLSIVSRKEFDTIRRYGTTEKTREDFYEKYPDLFFMSKPIFNKDYKVAILDFGIGGCLVTNPFVFRLIDGRWEFD
;
A
#
# COMPACT_ATOMS: atom_id res chain seq x y z
N MET A 1 52.70 62.78 -1.21
CA MET A 1 52.69 62.03 -2.49
C MET A 1 52.25 60.62 -2.16
N LYS A 2 50.97 60.33 -2.42
CA LYS A 2 50.49 59.57 -3.59
C LYS A 2 50.92 58.09 -3.53
N THR A 3 50.11 57.24 -2.91
CA THR A 3 49.11 56.35 -3.54
C THR A 3 49.74 55.17 -4.28
N VAL A 4 50.08 54.06 -3.61
CA VAL A 4 50.15 52.72 -4.26
C VAL A 4 49.99 51.58 -3.23
N ILE A 5 48.90 51.49 -2.47
CA ILE A 5 48.51 50.20 -1.85
C ILE A 5 46.98 50.18 -1.76
N ASN A 6 46.31 49.63 -2.77
CA ASN A 6 45.00 48.95 -2.68
C ASN A 6 44.37 48.81 -4.07
N LEU A 7 44.97 47.95 -4.91
CA LEU A 7 44.27 47.50 -6.12
C LEU A 7 44.54 46.03 -6.46
N LEU A 8 44.94 45.22 -5.47
CA LEU A 8 45.17 43.78 -5.66
C LEU A 8 44.26 42.87 -4.82
N PHE A 9 43.41 43.43 -3.95
CA PHE A 9 42.46 42.66 -3.16
C PHE A 9 41.02 42.63 -3.72
N VAL A 10 40.73 43.36 -4.79
CA VAL A 10 39.38 43.41 -5.39
C VAL A 10 39.22 42.41 -6.56
N LEU A 11 40.31 41.82 -7.05
CA LEU A 11 40.26 40.90 -8.21
C LEU A 11 40.23 39.41 -7.86
N PHE A 12 40.25 39.04 -6.57
CA PHE A 12 40.19 37.63 -6.13
C PHE A 12 38.84 37.22 -5.51
N GLY A 13 37.82 38.10 -5.59
CA GLY A 13 36.47 37.85 -5.07
C GLY A 13 35.42 37.45 -6.12
N LEU A 14 35.82 37.11 -7.35
CA LEU A 14 34.89 36.92 -8.48
C LEU A 14 35.10 35.63 -9.29
N ILE A 15 35.68 34.58 -8.71
CA ILE A 15 35.84 33.26 -9.37
C ILE A 15 35.38 32.08 -8.49
N PHE A 16 34.32 32.27 -7.69
CA PHE A 16 33.70 31.17 -6.92
C PHE A 16 32.17 31.14 -7.02
N PHE A 17 31.65 31.41 -8.22
CA PHE A 17 30.28 31.04 -8.59
C PHE A 17 30.27 30.31 -9.93
N ILE A 18 31.15 29.29 -10.06
CA ILE A 18 30.76 28.14 -10.87
C ILE A 18 29.79 27.40 -9.96
N GLY A 19 28.49 27.70 -10.13
CA GLY A 19 27.44 26.91 -9.53
C GLY A 19 27.70 25.47 -9.92
N CYS A 20 27.99 24.63 -8.94
CA CYS A 20 27.57 23.25 -9.04
C CYS A 20 26.07 23.32 -9.28
N ASP A 21 25.65 23.00 -10.51
CA ASP A 21 24.36 22.36 -10.71
C ASP A 21 24.38 21.18 -9.75
N ASP A 22 23.72 21.35 -8.60
CA ASP A 22 23.25 20.23 -7.82
C ASP A 22 22.22 19.56 -8.74
N ASP A 23 22.73 18.68 -9.58
CA ASP A 23 21.99 17.62 -10.23
C ASP A 23 21.40 16.81 -9.07
N LYS A 24 20.23 17.24 -8.58
CA LYS A 24 19.43 16.59 -7.54
C LYS A 24 18.80 15.33 -8.13
N ASN A 25 19.65 14.49 -8.70
CA ASN A 25 19.39 13.07 -8.90
C ASN A 25 20.00 12.32 -7.72
N THR A 26 19.69 12.77 -6.51
CA THR A 26 19.80 11.90 -5.34
C THR A 26 18.74 10.83 -5.53
N ASN A 27 19.17 9.62 -5.88
CA ASN A 27 18.38 8.41 -5.77
C ASN A 27 17.92 8.31 -4.31
N LYS A 28 16.78 8.94 -3.98
CA LYS A 28 16.18 8.90 -2.66
C LYS A 28 15.87 7.43 -2.39
N VAL A 29 16.63 6.82 -1.48
CA VAL A 29 16.38 5.44 -1.07
C VAL A 29 14.98 5.40 -0.47
N LYS A 30 14.08 4.65 -1.10
CA LYS A 30 12.70 4.51 -0.64
C LYS A 30 12.68 3.78 0.70
N THR A 31 11.86 4.26 1.61
CA THR A 31 11.58 3.59 2.88
C THR A 31 10.79 2.31 2.66
N THR A 32 10.81 1.39 3.63
CA THR A 32 9.98 0.17 3.59
C THR A 32 8.50 0.50 3.41
N SER A 33 8.02 1.58 4.04
CA SER A 33 6.62 2.01 3.92
C SER A 33 6.28 2.54 2.52
N GLU A 34 7.18 3.33 1.90
CA GLU A 34 7.02 3.78 0.51
C GLU A 34 7.00 2.59 -0.46
N LEU A 35 7.93 1.64 -0.32
CA LEU A 35 7.95 0.42 -1.14
C LEU A 35 6.68 -0.42 -0.93
N TYR A 36 6.25 -0.57 0.31
CA TYR A 36 5.06 -1.34 0.64
C TYR A 36 3.79 -0.74 0.03
N SER A 37 3.68 0.60 0.08
CA SER A 37 2.61 1.34 -0.59
C SER A 37 2.63 1.14 -2.11
N GLU A 38 3.81 1.27 -2.73
CA GLU A 38 3.97 1.11 -4.19
C GLU A 38 3.61 -0.30 -4.66
N HIS A 39 4.10 -1.34 -3.98
CA HIS A 39 3.80 -2.71 -4.34
C HIS A 39 2.32 -3.06 -4.09
N THR A 40 1.71 -2.49 -3.05
CA THR A 40 0.28 -2.63 -2.80
C THR A 40 -0.54 -1.95 -3.90
N ALA A 41 -0.25 -0.69 -4.23
CA ALA A 41 -0.95 0.04 -5.29
C ALA A 41 -0.83 -0.69 -6.63
N LYS A 42 0.36 -1.20 -6.95
CA LYS A 42 0.58 -2.00 -8.16
C LYS A 42 -0.26 -3.29 -8.16
N LEU A 43 -0.28 -4.04 -7.06
CA LEU A 43 -1.12 -5.22 -6.91
C LEU A 43 -2.60 -4.86 -7.13
N LEU A 44 -3.08 -3.79 -6.50
CA LEU A 44 -4.47 -3.34 -6.63
C LEU A 44 -4.82 -2.92 -8.07
N ASN A 45 -3.91 -2.25 -8.75
CA ASN A 45 -4.09 -1.87 -10.16
C ASN A 45 -4.16 -3.10 -11.06
N ASP A 46 -3.26 -4.09 -10.86
CA ASP A 46 -3.24 -5.32 -11.66
C ASP A 46 -4.50 -6.18 -11.41
N ILE A 47 -4.93 -6.35 -10.16
CA ILE A 47 -6.13 -7.16 -9.85
C ILE A 47 -7.43 -6.49 -10.26
N THR A 48 -7.47 -5.16 -10.35
CA THR A 48 -8.66 -4.40 -10.77
C THR A 48 -8.53 -3.86 -12.20
N ASP A 49 -7.53 -4.28 -12.97
CA ASP A 49 -7.35 -3.82 -14.35
C ASP A 49 -8.61 -4.08 -15.20
N GLU A 50 -8.76 -3.34 -16.30
CA GLU A 50 -9.90 -3.46 -17.21
C GLU A 50 -10.12 -4.89 -17.74
N ASN A 51 -9.05 -5.69 -17.81
CA ASN A 51 -9.09 -7.07 -18.27
C ASN A 51 -9.36 -8.09 -17.14
N SER A 52 -9.52 -7.64 -15.89
CA SER A 52 -9.73 -8.51 -14.75
C SER A 52 -11.22 -8.75 -14.44
N SER A 53 -11.51 -9.87 -13.80
CA SER A 53 -12.85 -10.18 -13.26
C SER A 53 -13.28 -9.25 -12.13
N TYR A 54 -12.42 -8.31 -11.69
CA TYR A 54 -12.68 -7.33 -10.65
C TYR A 54 -12.52 -5.88 -11.17
N SER A 55 -12.61 -5.69 -12.49
CA SER A 55 -12.51 -4.38 -13.15
C SER A 55 -13.56 -3.36 -12.70
N TYR A 56 -14.71 -3.85 -12.22
CA TYR A 56 -15.80 -3.05 -11.67
C TYR A 56 -15.52 -2.51 -10.26
N CYS A 57 -14.49 -3.01 -9.57
CA CYS A 57 -14.14 -2.52 -8.25
C CYS A 57 -13.50 -1.13 -8.34
N GLN A 58 -14.21 -0.10 -7.87
CA GLN A 58 -13.80 1.30 -7.93
C GLN A 58 -13.53 1.92 -6.56
N ASN A 59 -14.07 1.31 -5.49
CA ASN A 59 -14.00 1.83 -4.13
C ASN A 59 -13.42 0.77 -3.20
N ILE A 60 -12.19 0.97 -2.73
CA ILE A 60 -11.52 0.04 -1.81
C ILE A 60 -11.66 0.55 -0.39
N VAL A 61 -12.23 -0.26 0.50
CA VAL A 61 -12.23 0.05 1.94
C VAL A 61 -10.83 -0.12 2.49
N GLU A 62 -10.31 0.90 3.19
CA GLU A 62 -9.03 0.79 3.88
C GLU A 62 -8.99 -0.46 4.79
N PRO A 63 -7.97 -1.32 4.64
CA PRO A 63 -7.82 -2.48 5.50
C PRO A 63 -7.57 -2.05 6.96
N PRO A 64 -7.82 -2.94 7.93
CA PRO A 64 -7.62 -2.63 9.34
C PRO A 64 -6.16 -2.27 9.66
N LYS A 65 -5.98 -1.29 10.57
CA LYS A 65 -4.67 -0.90 11.11
C LYS A 65 -4.29 -1.80 12.30
N LYS A 66 -2.98 -2.05 12.47
CA LYS A 66 -2.29 -2.86 13.52
C LYS A 66 -3.04 -4.03 14.18
N GLY A 67 -2.37 -5.19 14.19
CA GLY A 67 -2.74 -6.35 15.02
C GLY A 67 -3.80 -7.25 14.39
N ASN A 68 -4.72 -6.69 13.60
CA ASN A 68 -5.65 -7.46 12.78
C ASN A 68 -5.22 -7.36 11.32
N THR A 69 -4.72 -8.44 10.73
CA THR A 69 -4.29 -8.44 9.32
C THR A 69 -5.48 -8.52 8.35
N PHE A 70 -6.69 -8.75 8.88
CA PHE A 70 -7.94 -9.04 8.15
C PHE A 70 -9.17 -8.61 8.97
N ASP A 71 -10.27 -8.30 8.29
CA ASP A 71 -11.56 -7.94 8.91
C ASP A 71 -12.36 -9.13 9.41
N ALA A 72 -12.01 -10.32 8.95
CA ALA A 72 -12.72 -11.56 9.24
C ALA A 72 -12.12 -12.28 10.46
N GLN A 73 -12.33 -11.74 11.66
CA GLN A 73 -12.32 -12.57 12.87
C GLN A 73 -13.50 -13.56 12.91
N GLU A 74 -14.46 -13.46 11.97
CA GLU A 74 -15.64 -14.31 11.93
C GLU A 74 -15.38 -15.74 11.46
N PHE A 75 -14.27 -16.01 10.76
CA PHE A 75 -14.04 -17.33 10.15
C PHE A 75 -12.75 -18.04 10.55
N LEU A 76 -11.66 -17.30 10.82
CA LEU A 76 -10.39 -17.87 11.30
C LEU A 76 -9.91 -17.10 12.52
N SER A 77 -9.42 -17.82 13.52
CA SER A 77 -8.63 -17.22 14.59
C SER A 77 -7.30 -16.70 14.06
N GLU A 78 -6.67 -15.76 14.78
CA GLU A 78 -5.32 -15.26 14.43
C GLU A 78 -4.30 -16.40 14.27
N LYS A 79 -4.42 -17.45 15.10
CA LYS A 79 -3.54 -18.62 15.04
C LYS A 79 -3.74 -19.42 13.74
N GLU A 80 -4.99 -19.65 13.35
CA GLU A 80 -5.31 -20.38 12.11
C GLU A 80 -4.88 -19.59 10.89
N PHE A 81 -5.14 -18.28 10.86
CA PHE A 81 -4.67 -17.43 9.78
C PHE A 81 -3.14 -17.43 9.69
N LYS A 82 -2.45 -17.34 10.82
CA LYS A 82 -0.98 -17.44 10.85
C LYS A 82 -0.50 -18.77 10.26
N GLN A 83 -1.17 -19.89 10.55
CA GLN A 83 -0.83 -21.17 9.92
C GLN A 83 -1.00 -21.14 8.40
N VAL A 84 -2.08 -20.52 7.90
CA VAL A 84 -2.27 -20.31 6.45
C VAL A 84 -1.10 -19.53 5.85
N ILE A 85 -0.65 -18.45 6.50
CA ILE A 85 0.52 -17.68 6.04
C ILE A 85 1.79 -18.54 6.00
N PHE A 86 2.03 -19.37 7.03
CA PHE A 86 3.16 -20.31 7.04
C PHE A 86 3.11 -21.29 5.87
N GLU A 87 1.94 -21.87 5.59
CA GLU A 87 1.75 -22.83 4.50
C GLU A 87 1.96 -22.17 3.13
N LYS A 88 1.27 -21.05 2.88
CA LYS A 88 1.28 -20.36 1.58
C LYS A 88 2.64 -19.78 1.22
N PHE A 89 3.40 -19.27 2.21
CA PHE A 89 4.79 -18.82 1.99
C PHE A 89 5.83 -19.93 2.22
N SER A 90 5.41 -21.14 2.58
CA SER A 90 6.31 -22.26 2.92
C SER A 90 7.37 -21.90 3.97
N LEU A 91 6.95 -21.20 5.01
CA LEU A 91 7.80 -20.71 6.09
C LEU A 91 8.21 -21.84 7.04
N LYS A 92 9.44 -21.79 7.53
CA LYS A 92 9.98 -22.83 8.42
C LYS A 92 9.92 -22.46 9.89
N ASN A 93 9.81 -21.18 10.22
CA ASN A 93 9.91 -20.68 11.58
C ASN A 93 9.35 -19.26 11.74
N GLU A 94 9.20 -18.84 12.99
CA GLU A 94 8.69 -17.52 13.37
C GLU A 94 9.52 -16.36 12.81
N ARG A 95 10.84 -16.52 12.74
CA ARG A 95 11.72 -15.46 12.21
C ARG A 95 11.41 -15.19 10.75
N GLU A 96 11.13 -16.22 9.96
CA GLU A 96 10.74 -16.04 8.55
C GLU A 96 9.38 -15.37 8.42
N TYR A 97 8.42 -15.71 9.28
CA TYR A 97 7.12 -15.03 9.36
C TYR A 97 7.26 -13.54 9.68
N GLU A 98 8.04 -13.22 10.71
CA GLU A 98 8.29 -11.85 11.14
C GLU A 98 9.04 -10.99 10.10
N ASN A 99 9.68 -11.63 9.12
CA ASN A 99 10.39 -10.96 8.02
C ASN A 99 9.51 -10.74 6.79
N LEU A 100 8.27 -11.22 6.78
CA LEU A 100 7.31 -10.88 5.73
C LEU A 100 6.90 -9.40 5.86
N ILE A 101 6.78 -8.72 4.73
CA ILE A 101 6.31 -7.35 4.66
C ILE A 101 4.79 -7.34 4.85
N GLY A 102 4.29 -6.44 5.67
CA GLY A 102 2.87 -6.34 5.99
C GLY A 102 2.50 -7.08 7.27
N ILE A 103 3.45 -7.70 7.97
CA ILE A 103 3.21 -8.26 9.31
C ILE A 103 3.31 -7.16 10.37
N LYS A 104 4.38 -6.35 10.35
CA LYS A 104 4.64 -5.30 11.35
C LYS A 104 4.31 -3.91 10.84
N GLU A 105 4.28 -3.75 9.52
CA GLU A 105 4.11 -2.48 8.83
C GLU A 105 2.65 -2.03 8.84
N ASP A 106 2.46 -0.73 9.01
CA ASP A 106 1.18 -0.08 8.72
C ASP A 106 1.10 0.17 7.21
N LEU A 107 -0.02 -0.20 6.60
CA LEU A 107 -0.28 0.14 5.21
C LEU A 107 -0.84 1.56 5.14
N ILE A 108 -0.18 2.41 4.36
CA ILE A 108 -0.68 3.72 3.92
C ILE A 108 -0.68 3.67 2.40
N ILE A 109 -1.87 3.58 1.80
CA ILE A 109 -2.01 3.56 0.34
C ILE A 109 -1.87 5.00 -0.15
N ASP A 110 -0.90 5.25 -1.04
CA ASP A 110 -0.84 6.52 -1.76
C ASP A 110 -1.80 6.45 -2.95
N GLU A 111 -2.93 7.13 -2.84
CA GLU A 111 -3.97 7.18 -3.88
C GLU A 111 -3.44 7.67 -5.22
N LYS A 112 -2.34 8.43 -5.25
CA LYS A 112 -1.71 8.89 -6.50
C LYS A 112 -1.07 7.76 -7.32
N LEU A 113 -0.83 6.61 -6.70
CA LEU A 113 -0.28 5.42 -7.36
C LEU A 113 -1.37 4.49 -7.88
N LEU A 114 -2.64 4.74 -7.54
CA LEU A 114 -3.77 3.96 -8.01
C LEU A 114 -4.14 4.39 -9.43
N ARG A 115 -4.68 3.45 -10.20
CA ARG A 115 -5.23 3.72 -11.53
C ARG A 115 -6.44 4.65 -11.42
N ASP A 116 -6.69 5.40 -12.49
CA ASP A 116 -7.85 6.27 -12.57
C ASP A 116 -9.16 5.51 -12.31
N GLY A 117 -10.02 6.10 -11.47
CA GLY A 117 -11.31 5.51 -11.08
C GLY A 117 -11.24 4.55 -9.90
N LEU A 118 -10.05 4.25 -9.37
CA LEU A 118 -9.88 3.53 -8.12
C LEU A 118 -9.67 4.51 -6.97
N SER A 119 -10.50 4.44 -5.94
CA SER A 119 -10.45 5.33 -4.78
C SER A 119 -10.43 4.55 -3.46
N ILE A 120 -9.91 5.19 -2.42
CA ILE A 120 -9.87 4.62 -1.08
C ILE A 120 -11.00 5.20 -0.24
N VAL A 121 -11.85 4.32 0.29
CA VAL A 121 -12.87 4.65 1.28
C VAL A 121 -12.27 4.47 2.66
N SER A 122 -12.18 5.56 3.42
CA SER A 122 -11.54 5.53 4.73
C SER A 122 -12.21 4.51 5.66
N ARG A 123 -11.40 3.79 6.44
CA ARG A 123 -11.92 2.78 7.38
C ARG A 123 -12.89 3.38 8.38
N LYS A 124 -12.62 4.61 8.82
CA LYS A 124 -13.47 5.34 9.75
C LYS A 124 -14.88 5.55 9.19
N GLU A 125 -14.99 5.90 7.90
CA GLU A 125 -16.29 6.09 7.26
C GLU A 125 -17.05 4.76 7.21
N PHE A 126 -16.40 3.67 6.79
CA PHE A 126 -17.00 2.34 6.79
C PHE A 126 -17.43 1.86 8.19
N ASP A 127 -16.57 2.00 9.20
CA ASP A 127 -16.87 1.59 10.57
C ASP A 127 -18.07 2.36 11.16
N THR A 128 -18.26 3.62 10.78
CA THR A 128 -19.45 4.39 11.15
C THR A 128 -20.72 3.74 10.60
N ILE A 129 -20.68 3.20 9.39
CA ILE A 129 -21.83 2.55 8.75
C ILE A 129 -22.06 1.14 9.30
N ARG A 130 -20.99 0.41 9.63
CA ARG A 130 -21.04 -0.96 10.18
C ARG A 130 -21.63 -1.04 11.59
N ARG A 131 -21.44 -0.01 12.43
CA ARG A 131 -21.86 -0.05 13.85
C ARG A 131 -23.37 -0.20 14.00
N TYR A 132 -23.79 -1.14 14.87
CA TYR A 132 -25.18 -1.28 15.31
C TYR A 132 -25.67 0.04 15.93
N GLY A 133 -26.44 0.83 15.18
CA GLY A 133 -26.89 2.16 15.58
C GLY A 133 -27.09 3.15 14.43
N THR A 134 -26.56 2.88 13.24
CA THR A 134 -26.87 3.63 12.02
C THR A 134 -28.27 3.27 11.49
N THR A 135 -28.94 4.28 10.94
CA THR A 135 -30.25 4.07 10.29
C THR A 135 -30.08 3.27 9.00
N GLU A 136 -31.13 2.54 8.61
CA GLU A 136 -31.19 1.83 7.32
C GLU A 136 -30.85 2.77 6.16
N LYS A 137 -31.47 3.96 6.14
CA LYS A 137 -31.20 5.02 5.18
C LYS A 137 -29.71 5.43 5.12
N THR A 138 -29.05 5.57 6.26
CA THR A 138 -27.61 5.91 6.28
C THR A 138 -26.75 4.81 5.66
N ARG A 139 -27.15 3.54 5.80
CA ARG A 139 -26.47 2.43 5.12
C ARG A 139 -26.74 2.47 3.63
N GLU A 140 -27.99 2.68 3.22
CA GLU A 140 -28.38 2.84 1.82
C GLU A 140 -27.60 3.98 1.14
N ASP A 141 -27.63 5.18 1.71
CA ASP A 141 -26.92 6.37 1.21
C ASP A 141 -25.41 6.08 1.04
N PHE A 142 -24.80 5.30 1.93
CA PHE A 142 -23.39 4.92 1.83
C PHE A 142 -23.12 3.95 0.68
N TYR A 143 -23.95 2.91 0.51
CA TYR A 143 -23.80 1.96 -0.59
C TYR A 143 -24.19 2.56 -1.96
N GLU A 144 -25.06 3.57 -1.98
CA GLU A 144 -25.33 4.38 -3.17
C GLU A 144 -24.15 5.29 -3.52
N LYS A 145 -23.50 5.90 -2.52
CA LYS A 145 -22.31 6.74 -2.71
C LYS A 145 -21.11 5.93 -3.19
N TYR A 146 -20.93 4.74 -2.67
CA TYR A 146 -19.83 3.84 -3.01
C TYR A 146 -20.40 2.52 -3.57
N PRO A 147 -20.84 2.51 -4.84
CA PRO A 147 -21.18 1.26 -5.49
C PRO A 147 -19.92 0.39 -5.60
N ASP A 148 -20.12 -0.93 -5.63
CA ASP A 148 -19.06 -1.90 -5.90
C ASP A 148 -17.87 -1.82 -4.92
N LEU A 149 -18.19 -1.64 -3.64
CA LEU A 149 -17.22 -1.63 -2.55
C LEU A 149 -16.43 -2.94 -2.49
N PHE A 150 -15.12 -2.77 -2.53
CA PHE A 150 -14.12 -3.82 -2.44
C PHE A 150 -13.52 -3.83 -1.03
N PHE A 151 -13.71 -4.95 -0.35
CA PHE A 151 -13.12 -5.20 0.95
C PHE A 151 -11.84 -5.96 0.75
N MET A 152 -10.80 -5.63 1.51
CA MET A 152 -9.53 -6.32 1.41
C MET A 152 -8.85 -6.44 2.77
N SER A 153 -8.09 -7.52 2.95
CA SER A 153 -7.08 -7.62 4.00
C SER A 153 -5.91 -6.70 3.67
N LYS A 154 -5.04 -6.49 4.65
CA LYS A 154 -3.74 -5.92 4.37
C LYS A 154 -2.94 -6.96 3.54
N PRO A 155 -2.36 -6.61 2.36
CA PRO A 155 -1.54 -7.55 1.61
C PRO A 155 -0.27 -7.89 2.39
N ILE A 156 0.12 -9.15 2.37
CA ILE A 156 1.38 -9.61 2.96
C ILE A 156 2.30 -10.01 1.81
N PHE A 157 3.53 -9.51 1.79
CA PHE A 157 4.52 -9.85 0.76
C PHE A 157 5.68 -10.63 1.36
N ASN A 158 6.31 -11.47 0.54
CA ASN A 158 7.65 -11.93 0.85
C ASN A 158 8.65 -10.75 0.77
N LYS A 159 9.81 -10.92 1.41
CA LYS A 159 10.86 -9.89 1.50
C LYS A 159 11.32 -9.29 0.16
N ASP A 160 11.13 -10.02 -0.94
CA ASP A 160 11.57 -9.65 -2.29
C ASP A 160 10.42 -9.11 -3.16
N TYR A 161 9.21 -8.96 -2.61
CA TYR A 161 8.00 -8.55 -3.33
C TYR A 161 7.71 -9.35 -4.61
N LYS A 162 7.94 -10.67 -4.56
CA LYS A 162 7.66 -11.61 -5.66
C LYS A 162 6.41 -12.44 -5.44
N VAL A 163 5.99 -12.57 -4.19
CA VAL A 163 4.80 -13.30 -3.79
C VAL A 163 4.01 -12.43 -2.83
N ALA A 164 2.71 -12.32 -3.05
CA ALA A 164 1.79 -11.63 -2.17
C ALA A 164 0.67 -12.58 -1.74
N ILE A 165 0.14 -12.34 -0.56
CA ILE A 165 -1.11 -12.93 -0.09
C ILE A 165 -2.07 -11.78 0.18
N LEU A 166 -3.26 -11.87 -0.40
CA LEU A 166 -4.32 -10.90 -0.20
C LEU A 166 -5.66 -11.61 -0.17
N ASP A 167 -6.45 -11.35 0.87
CA ASP A 167 -7.85 -11.72 0.92
C ASP A 167 -8.70 -10.52 0.52
N PHE A 168 -9.71 -10.74 -0.30
CA PHE A 168 -10.58 -9.66 -0.76
C PHE A 168 -11.92 -10.21 -1.24
N GLY A 169 -12.92 -9.33 -1.29
CA GLY A 169 -14.26 -9.70 -1.74
C GLY A 169 -15.23 -8.53 -1.76
N ILE A 170 -16.47 -8.85 -2.14
CA ILE A 170 -17.58 -7.90 -2.23
C ILE A 170 -18.62 -8.26 -1.17
N GLY A 171 -19.24 -7.25 -0.57
CA GLY A 171 -20.29 -7.47 0.43
C GLY A 171 -19.79 -7.75 1.85
N GLY A 172 -18.50 -7.51 2.13
CA GLY A 172 -17.94 -7.52 3.49
C GLY A 172 -17.57 -8.89 4.06
N CYS A 173 -17.84 -9.97 3.33
CA CYS A 173 -17.41 -11.32 3.70
C CYS A 173 -16.07 -11.63 3.04
N LEU A 174 -14.98 -11.42 3.76
CA LEU A 174 -13.65 -11.84 3.31
C LEU A 174 -13.50 -13.36 3.41
N VAL A 175 -12.79 -13.96 2.45
CA VAL A 175 -12.79 -15.41 2.18
C VAL A 175 -11.85 -16.12 3.16
N THR A 176 -12.29 -17.26 3.68
CA THR A 176 -11.53 -18.07 4.66
C THR A 176 -10.17 -18.60 4.16
N ASN A 177 -9.85 -18.42 2.88
CA ASN A 177 -8.57 -18.78 2.27
C ASN A 177 -8.10 -17.63 1.38
N PRO A 178 -7.04 -16.89 1.77
CA PRO A 178 -6.58 -15.74 1.03
C PRO A 178 -5.97 -16.17 -0.32
N PHE A 179 -6.08 -15.28 -1.31
CA PHE A 179 -5.50 -15.48 -2.62
C PHE A 179 -3.99 -15.30 -2.58
N VAL A 180 -3.29 -16.08 -3.40
CA VAL A 180 -1.84 -15.95 -3.61
C VAL A 180 -1.63 -15.31 -4.96
N PHE A 181 -0.70 -14.35 -4.99
CA PHE A 181 -0.30 -13.66 -6.20
C PHE A 181 1.21 -13.80 -6.41
N ARG A 182 1.62 -13.92 -7.66
CA ARG A 182 3.04 -13.88 -8.06
C ARG A 182 3.29 -12.70 -8.98
N LEU A 183 4.45 -12.09 -8.80
CA LEU A 183 4.94 -11.07 -9.72
C LEU A 183 5.67 -11.75 -10.88
N ILE A 184 5.02 -11.82 -12.04
CA ILE A 184 5.52 -12.45 -13.26
C ILE A 184 5.65 -11.36 -14.32
N ASP A 185 6.84 -11.20 -14.90
CA ASP A 185 7.14 -10.20 -15.94
C ASP A 185 6.65 -8.79 -15.60
N GLY A 186 6.71 -8.43 -14.32
CA GLY A 186 6.31 -7.12 -13.84
C GLY A 186 4.80 -6.93 -13.66
N ARG A 187 3.98 -7.98 -13.68
CA ARG A 187 2.54 -7.93 -13.33
C ARG A 187 2.21 -8.94 -12.24
N TRP A 188 1.26 -8.59 -11.38
CA TRP A 188 0.73 -9.49 -10.38
C TRP A 188 -0.35 -10.38 -10.98
N GLU A 189 -0.16 -11.69 -10.86
CA GLU A 189 -1.07 -12.71 -11.40
C GLU A 189 -1.49 -13.66 -10.29
N PHE A 190 -2.70 -14.22 -10.39
CA PHE A 190 -3.17 -15.28 -9.48
C PHE A 190 -2.30 -16.53 -9.65
N ASP A 191 -1.85 -17.12 -8.53
CA ASP A 191 -1.10 -18.38 -8.49
C ASP A 191 -2.00 -19.61 -8.40
#